data_AF-R1CTD3-F1
#
_entry.id   AF-R1CTD3-F1
#
_cell.length_a   1.000
_cell.length_b   1.000
_cell.length_c   1.000
_cell.angle_alpha   90.00
_cell.angle_beta   90.00
_cell.angle_gamma   90.00
#
_symmetry.space_group_name_H-M   'P 1'
#
loop_
_entity.id
_entity.type
_entity.pdbx_description
1 polymer ?
#
loop_
_entity_poly.entity_id
_entity_poly.type
_entity_poly.pdbx_seq_one_letter_code
_entity_poly.pdbx_strand_id
1 'polypeptide(L)'
;MKKFISTMIIFTLVLSLSTTAVFADNWKNESGKLPPGLAKKGFLPPGIAKKVFDDIDGFSWAEKAIARMAIKGMIQGRGNNRFAPAAPVNKLETVIMALRVMGWEEEAKEIDRLPEKYDGKKVHDWAVGYVALAYEKGILDEVDMMYFDPYEPAKRHEVAKYVIRALGYEEEAQDHMDEELPFVDALAVPQGSVGYVYLMNELGLMQGDDQNRFNPMGTLKRAEMAVLFSRLDKKVDSDVDYNEVIGKVYRIHKETIVLKVDGELRFFELDDKVKVYKDNKLIRYKDIEIGSNVIIELKDDKVVYIEVIEETNQDKIITKYSGVVKEINANKSQITI
;
A
#
# COMPACT_ATOMS: atom_id res chain seq x y z
N MET A 1 81.52 25.59 -33.22
CA MET A 1 80.93 26.25 -34.42
C MET A 1 79.44 26.43 -34.17
N LYS A 2 78.95 27.69 -34.27
CA LYS A 2 77.55 28.22 -34.43
C LYS A 2 76.42 27.56 -33.59
N LYS A 3 75.79 28.17 -32.55
CA LYS A 3 74.87 29.36 -32.48
C LYS A 3 73.74 29.27 -33.54
N PHE A 4 72.43 29.47 -33.32
CA PHE A 4 71.62 30.24 -32.35
C PHE A 4 70.09 30.08 -32.71
N ILE A 5 69.17 30.49 -31.80
CA ILE A 5 67.82 31.10 -32.02
C ILE A 5 66.68 30.12 -32.43
N SER A 6 65.65 29.81 -31.62
CA SER A 6 64.57 30.61 -30.97
C SER A 6 63.51 31.15 -31.93
N THR A 7 62.25 30.65 -31.85
CA THR A 7 61.06 31.51 -31.90
C THR A 7 59.81 30.80 -31.36
N MET A 8 59.30 31.32 -30.25
CA MET A 8 57.91 31.15 -29.79
C MET A 8 56.98 32.04 -30.62
N ILE A 9 55.78 31.56 -30.94
CA ILE A 9 54.61 32.43 -31.16
C ILE A 9 53.46 31.88 -30.31
N ILE A 10 53.06 32.67 -29.31
CA ILE A 10 51.80 32.58 -28.58
C ILE A 10 50.79 33.43 -29.34
N PHE A 11 49.58 32.90 -29.56
CA PHE A 11 48.39 33.75 -29.73
C PHE A 11 47.22 33.14 -28.96
N THR A 12 46.70 33.92 -28.03
CA THR A 12 45.59 33.63 -27.12
C THR A 12 44.27 34.21 -27.64
N LEU A 13 43.21 33.41 -27.48
CA LEU A 13 41.82 33.80 -27.11
C LEU A 13 40.94 34.59 -28.11
N VAL A 14 39.68 34.12 -28.33
CA VAL A 14 38.41 34.79 -27.93
C VAL A 14 37.17 34.12 -28.58
N LEU A 15 36.24 33.72 -27.69
CA LEU A 15 34.75 33.60 -27.66
C LEU A 15 33.83 33.23 -28.86
N SER A 16 32.93 32.29 -28.52
CA SER A 16 31.44 32.23 -28.66
C SER A 16 30.73 32.10 -30.02
N LEU A 17 29.87 31.08 -30.17
CA LEU A 17 28.38 31.19 -30.19
C LEU A 17 27.69 29.85 -30.55
N SER A 18 26.77 29.43 -29.68
CA SER A 18 25.49 28.71 -29.84
C SER A 18 25.11 27.91 -31.12
N THR A 19 24.54 26.72 -30.84
CA THR A 19 23.44 25.98 -31.53
C THR A 19 23.73 25.38 -32.92
N THR A 20 23.45 24.11 -33.20
CA THR A 20 22.10 23.51 -33.26
C THR A 20 22.17 21.98 -33.23
N ALA A 21 21.07 21.36 -32.79
CA ALA A 21 20.80 19.94 -32.92
C ALA A 21 20.74 19.51 -34.39
N VAL A 22 21.29 18.34 -34.73
CA VAL A 22 20.99 17.66 -35.99
C VAL A 22 20.04 16.51 -35.69
N PHE A 23 18.84 16.65 -36.24
CA PHE A 23 17.73 15.70 -36.18
C PHE A 23 18.00 14.44 -37.02
N ALA A 24 17.53 13.32 -36.47
CA ALA A 24 16.87 12.17 -37.11
C ALA A 24 17.05 11.95 -38.62
N ASP A 25 17.72 10.86 -38.97
CA ASP A 25 17.61 10.26 -40.29
C ASP A 25 16.28 9.49 -40.44
N ASN A 26 15.66 9.75 -41.58
CA ASN A 26 14.42 9.19 -42.08
C ASN A 26 14.43 7.65 -42.11
N TRP A 27 13.49 7.03 -41.39
CA TRP A 27 12.99 5.70 -41.74
C TRP A 27 11.48 5.74 -41.88
N LYS A 28 11.00 6.02 -43.10
CA LYS A 28 9.64 5.71 -43.53
C LYS A 28 9.72 5.00 -44.87
N ASN A 29 9.33 3.73 -44.89
CA ASN A 29 8.96 3.03 -46.12
C ASN A 29 7.43 2.99 -46.20
N GLU A 30 6.89 3.23 -47.39
CA GLU A 30 5.47 3.51 -47.72
C GLU A 30 4.50 2.31 -47.57
N SER A 31 4.68 1.45 -46.56
CA SER A 31 3.76 0.32 -46.36
C SER A 31 3.39 0.02 -44.92
N GLY A 32 3.88 0.80 -43.95
CA GLY A 32 3.41 0.75 -42.55
C GLY A 32 3.50 -0.63 -41.86
N LYS A 33 4.19 -1.61 -42.44
CA LYS A 33 4.33 -2.96 -41.89
C LYS A 33 5.76 -3.18 -41.42
N LEU A 34 5.90 -3.47 -40.13
CA LEU A 34 7.14 -3.92 -39.52
C LEU A 34 7.56 -5.26 -40.15
N PRO A 35 8.87 -5.55 -40.28
CA PRO A 35 9.35 -6.86 -40.72
C PRO A 35 8.83 -7.97 -39.79
N PRO A 36 8.46 -9.16 -40.32
CA PRO A 36 8.07 -10.29 -39.49
C PRO A 36 9.27 -10.70 -38.62
N GLY A 37 9.16 -10.48 -37.30
CA GLY A 37 10.23 -10.72 -36.32
C GLY A 37 10.44 -9.57 -35.32
N LEU A 38 9.87 -8.39 -35.56
CA LEU A 38 9.94 -7.22 -34.65
C LEU A 38 8.62 -6.94 -33.89
N ALA A 39 7.79 -7.97 -33.69
CA ALA A 39 6.65 -7.89 -32.77
C ALA A 39 7.15 -7.80 -31.32
N LYS A 40 7.47 -6.57 -30.91
CA LYS A 40 7.64 -6.03 -29.56
C LYS A 40 7.64 -7.04 -28.39
N LYS A 41 8.84 -7.47 -28.03
CA LYS A 41 9.25 -7.47 -26.61
C LYS A 41 9.26 -6.00 -26.19
N GLY A 42 8.41 -5.62 -25.23
CA GLY A 42 8.14 -4.23 -24.87
C GLY A 42 9.41 -3.42 -24.62
N PHE A 43 9.70 -2.47 -25.51
CA PHE A 43 10.74 -1.47 -25.31
C PHE A 43 10.15 -0.40 -24.37
N LEU A 44 10.32 -0.59 -23.06
CA LEU A 44 10.12 0.49 -22.10
C LEU A 44 11.24 1.51 -22.31
N PRO A 45 10.95 2.81 -22.53
CA PRO A 45 12.00 3.81 -22.62
C PRO A 45 12.86 3.80 -21.34
N PRO A 46 14.18 4.06 -21.45
CA PRO A 46 15.08 4.07 -20.30
C PRO A 46 14.64 5.15 -19.31
N GLY A 47 13.95 4.76 -18.24
CA GLY A 47 13.41 5.70 -17.26
C GLY A 47 12.13 5.27 -16.55
N ILE A 48 11.34 4.36 -17.11
CA ILE A 48 10.06 3.96 -16.48
C ILE A 48 10.32 2.85 -15.46
N ALA A 49 10.11 3.15 -14.18
CA ALA A 49 10.09 2.16 -13.12
C ALA A 49 8.95 1.14 -13.37
N LYS A 50 9.25 -0.15 -13.21
CA LYS A 50 8.29 -1.23 -13.53
C LYS A 50 7.24 -1.36 -12.42
N LYS A 51 5.97 -1.33 -12.81
CA LYS A 51 4.81 -1.53 -11.91
C LYS A 51 4.77 -2.95 -11.32
N VAL A 52 4.00 -3.12 -10.24
CA VAL A 52 3.83 -4.43 -9.57
C VAL A 52 2.89 -5.37 -10.35
N PHE A 53 1.88 -4.84 -11.04
CA PHE A 53 0.93 -5.57 -11.87
C PHE A 53 0.77 -4.88 -13.22
N ASP A 54 0.39 -5.63 -14.25
CA ASP A 54 0.34 -5.12 -15.62
C ASP A 54 -0.97 -4.37 -15.96
N ASP A 55 -2.01 -4.51 -15.14
CA ASP A 55 -3.37 -4.02 -15.42
C ASP A 55 -3.84 -2.87 -14.51
N ILE A 56 -2.89 -2.15 -13.88
CA ILE A 56 -3.19 -1.01 -12.99
C ILE A 56 -3.10 0.35 -13.68
N ASP A 57 -2.92 0.37 -14.99
CA ASP A 57 -3.03 1.61 -15.78
C ASP A 57 -4.44 2.21 -15.66
N GLY A 58 -4.50 3.53 -15.46
CA GLY A 58 -5.75 4.24 -15.15
C GLY A 58 -6.13 4.27 -13.66
N PHE A 59 -5.37 3.58 -12.80
CA PHE A 59 -5.57 3.54 -11.34
C PHE A 59 -4.40 4.16 -10.57
N SER A 60 -3.80 5.24 -11.09
CA SER A 60 -2.63 5.90 -10.48
C SER A 60 -2.86 6.33 -9.02
N TRP A 61 -4.10 6.69 -8.66
CA TRP A 61 -4.50 7.02 -7.28
C TRP A 61 -4.39 5.83 -6.31
N ALA A 62 -4.51 4.59 -6.81
CA ALA A 62 -4.40 3.36 -6.02
C ALA A 62 -3.05 2.66 -6.17
N GLU A 63 -2.27 3.00 -7.20
CA GLU A 63 -1.06 2.27 -7.60
C GLU A 63 -0.07 2.09 -6.44
N LYS A 64 0.19 3.15 -5.66
CA LYS A 64 1.07 3.08 -4.48
C LYS A 64 0.52 2.12 -3.41
N ALA A 65 -0.77 2.23 -3.09
CA ALA A 65 -1.41 1.36 -2.11
C ALA A 65 -1.41 -0.09 -2.57
N ILE A 66 -1.73 -0.36 -3.84
CA ILE A 66 -1.68 -1.70 -4.43
C ILE A 66 -0.27 -2.28 -4.32
N ALA A 67 0.76 -1.50 -4.67
CA ALA A 67 2.15 -1.95 -4.60
C ALA A 67 2.57 -2.26 -3.16
N ARG A 68 2.35 -1.34 -2.21
CA ARG A 68 2.74 -1.52 -0.81
C ARG A 68 2.06 -2.75 -0.20
N MET A 69 0.74 -2.85 -0.32
CA MET A 69 -0.01 -3.97 0.24
C MET A 69 0.32 -5.31 -0.42
N ALA A 70 0.66 -5.32 -1.71
CA ALA A 70 1.09 -6.55 -2.40
C ALA A 70 2.49 -6.99 -1.97
N ILE A 71 3.41 -6.03 -1.76
CA ILE A 71 4.74 -6.30 -1.22
C ILE A 71 4.63 -6.88 0.19
N LYS A 72 3.76 -6.33 1.05
CA LYS A 72 3.43 -6.85 2.39
C LYS A 72 2.66 -8.18 2.37
N GLY A 73 2.29 -8.70 1.20
CA GLY A 73 1.54 -9.96 1.08
C GLY A 73 0.07 -9.88 1.50
N MET A 74 -0.38 -8.70 1.95
CA MET A 74 -1.72 -8.46 2.47
C MET A 74 -2.80 -8.49 1.39
N ILE A 75 -2.43 -8.11 0.16
CA ILE A 75 -3.28 -8.32 -1.03
C ILE A 75 -2.53 -9.12 -2.08
N GLN A 76 -3.27 -9.92 -2.85
CA GLN A 76 -2.70 -10.80 -3.86
C GLN A 76 -3.36 -10.55 -5.23
N GLY A 77 -2.60 -10.73 -6.30
CA GLY A 77 -3.11 -10.69 -7.68
C GLY A 77 -3.97 -11.92 -8.00
N ARG A 78 -4.71 -11.85 -9.11
CA ARG A 78 -5.58 -12.95 -9.60
C ARG A 78 -4.88 -13.84 -10.65
N GLY A 79 -3.55 -13.92 -10.60
CA GLY A 79 -2.73 -14.65 -11.58
C GLY A 79 -2.36 -13.84 -12.83
N ASN A 80 -1.46 -14.39 -13.64
CA ASN A 80 -0.94 -13.75 -14.87
C ASN A 80 -0.44 -12.32 -14.68
N ASN A 81 0.15 -12.02 -13.51
CA ASN A 81 0.64 -10.69 -13.13
C ASN A 81 -0.45 -9.59 -13.16
N ARG A 82 -1.71 -9.95 -12.91
CA ARG A 82 -2.86 -9.04 -12.88
C ARG A 82 -3.45 -8.86 -11.48
N PHE A 83 -3.91 -7.65 -11.19
CA PHE A 83 -4.59 -7.29 -9.96
C PHE A 83 -6.12 -7.23 -10.07
N ALA A 84 -6.65 -6.92 -11.26
CA ALA A 84 -8.06 -6.64 -11.52
C ALA A 84 -8.63 -5.46 -10.69
N PRO A 85 -8.05 -4.25 -10.79
CA PRO A 85 -8.38 -3.11 -9.92
C PRO A 85 -9.86 -2.67 -9.97
N ALA A 86 -10.53 -2.85 -11.11
CA ALA A 86 -11.92 -2.48 -11.31
C ALA A 86 -12.93 -3.54 -10.83
N ALA A 87 -12.48 -4.75 -10.49
CA ALA A 87 -13.37 -5.83 -10.09
C ALA A 87 -13.94 -5.58 -8.69
N PRO A 88 -15.22 -5.95 -8.44
CA PRO A 88 -15.77 -5.89 -7.11
C PRO A 88 -15.05 -6.88 -6.18
N VAL A 89 -15.04 -6.55 -4.90
CA VAL A 89 -14.55 -7.40 -3.80
C VAL A 89 -15.73 -8.07 -3.14
N ASN A 90 -15.67 -9.38 -2.93
CA ASN A 90 -16.72 -10.11 -2.19
C ASN A 90 -16.48 -10.11 -0.67
N LYS A 91 -17.47 -10.58 0.09
CA LYS A 91 -17.40 -10.63 1.56
C LYS A 91 -16.21 -11.45 2.07
N LEU A 92 -15.96 -12.62 1.46
CA LEU A 92 -14.82 -13.46 1.84
C LEU A 92 -13.47 -12.79 1.57
N GLU A 93 -13.29 -12.17 0.41
CA GLU A 93 -12.07 -11.44 0.07
C GLU A 93 -11.84 -10.29 1.06
N THR A 94 -12.89 -9.57 1.46
CA THR A 94 -12.80 -8.49 2.47
C THR A 94 -12.31 -9.03 3.81
N VAL A 95 -12.90 -10.11 4.30
CA VAL A 95 -12.53 -10.74 5.58
C VAL A 95 -11.08 -11.24 5.54
N ILE A 96 -10.67 -11.91 4.47
CA ILE A 96 -9.28 -12.38 4.29
C ILE A 96 -8.30 -11.20 4.32
N MET A 97 -8.61 -10.11 3.62
CA MET A 97 -7.74 -8.93 3.63
C MET A 97 -7.66 -8.30 5.02
N ALA A 98 -8.78 -8.23 5.76
CA ALA A 98 -8.76 -7.74 7.15
C ALA A 98 -7.87 -8.63 8.03
N LEU A 99 -8.05 -9.96 8.01
CA LEU A 99 -7.23 -10.90 8.77
C LEU A 99 -5.73 -10.76 8.44
N ARG A 100 -5.38 -10.58 7.16
CA ARG A 100 -3.98 -10.39 6.74
C ARG A 100 -3.38 -9.10 7.27
N VAL A 101 -4.11 -7.99 7.20
CA VAL A 101 -3.62 -6.70 7.72
C VAL A 101 -3.49 -6.74 9.25
N MET A 102 -4.36 -7.48 9.93
CA MET A 102 -4.25 -7.71 11.38
C MET A 102 -3.18 -8.75 11.77
N GLY A 103 -2.53 -9.39 10.80
CA GLY A 103 -1.47 -10.37 11.04
C GLY A 103 -1.95 -11.77 11.41
N TRP A 104 -3.22 -12.09 11.20
CA TRP A 104 -3.84 -13.35 11.63
C TRP A 104 -3.94 -14.41 10.52
N GLU A 105 -3.17 -14.27 9.42
CA GLU A 105 -3.26 -15.22 8.30
C GLU A 105 -2.76 -16.63 8.65
N GLU A 106 -1.68 -16.76 9.42
CA GLU A 106 -1.14 -18.08 9.77
C GLU A 106 -2.08 -18.82 10.75
N GLU A 107 -2.64 -18.13 11.74
CA GLU A 107 -3.69 -18.67 12.62
C GLU A 107 -4.88 -19.20 11.80
N ALA A 108 -5.28 -18.47 10.74
CA ALA A 108 -6.40 -18.88 9.90
C ALA A 108 -6.09 -20.16 9.12
N LYS A 109 -4.85 -20.39 8.73
CA LYS A 109 -4.43 -21.59 7.98
C LYS A 109 -4.40 -22.86 8.84
N GLU A 110 -4.34 -22.71 10.16
CA GLU A 110 -4.34 -23.84 11.11
C GLU A 110 -5.75 -24.39 11.40
N ILE A 111 -6.80 -23.67 10.99
CA ILE A 111 -8.20 -24.04 11.25
C ILE A 111 -8.81 -24.71 10.00
N ASP A 112 -9.33 -25.92 10.17
CA ASP A 112 -9.88 -26.75 9.08
C ASP A 112 -11.39 -26.99 9.17
N ARG A 113 -12.06 -26.39 10.16
CA ARG A 113 -13.50 -26.55 10.40
C ARG A 113 -14.21 -25.23 10.68
N LEU A 114 -15.43 -25.12 10.19
CA LEU A 114 -16.32 -23.99 10.50
C LEU A 114 -16.92 -24.15 11.92
N PRO A 115 -17.29 -23.05 12.57
CA PRO A 115 -18.07 -23.10 13.81
C PRO A 115 -19.41 -23.84 13.61
N GLU A 116 -19.89 -24.56 14.62
CA GLU A 116 -21.16 -25.33 14.54
C GLU A 116 -22.37 -24.46 14.18
N LYS A 117 -22.34 -23.19 14.56
CA LYS A 117 -23.41 -22.22 14.29
C LYS A 117 -23.42 -21.68 12.85
N TYR A 118 -22.44 -22.06 12.02
CA TYR A 118 -22.36 -21.58 10.66
C TYR A 118 -23.52 -22.14 9.82
N ASP A 119 -24.40 -21.25 9.36
CA ASP A 119 -25.55 -21.59 8.49
C ASP A 119 -25.53 -20.79 7.17
N GLY A 120 -24.40 -20.13 6.88
CA GLY A 120 -24.18 -19.38 5.66
C GLY A 120 -24.05 -20.27 4.41
N LYS A 121 -23.81 -19.63 3.26
CA LYS A 121 -23.59 -20.33 1.98
C LYS A 121 -22.29 -21.13 2.03
N LYS A 122 -22.20 -22.17 1.20
CA LYS A 122 -21.01 -23.03 1.13
C LYS A 122 -19.72 -22.21 0.96
N VAL A 123 -18.78 -22.41 1.87
CA VAL A 123 -17.40 -21.91 1.80
C VAL A 123 -16.53 -23.00 1.14
N HIS A 124 -15.56 -22.59 0.32
CA HIS A 124 -14.58 -23.52 -0.23
C HIS A 124 -13.58 -23.93 0.86
N ASP A 125 -13.13 -25.18 0.86
CA ASP A 125 -12.23 -25.77 1.88
C ASP A 125 -11.03 -24.89 2.25
N TRP A 126 -10.34 -24.28 1.27
CA TRP A 126 -9.19 -23.41 1.53
C TRP A 126 -9.53 -22.14 2.34
N ALA A 127 -10.80 -21.73 2.33
CA ALA A 127 -11.29 -20.51 2.97
C ALA A 127 -11.96 -20.77 4.32
N VAL A 128 -12.14 -22.04 4.72
CA VAL A 128 -12.82 -22.43 5.96
C VAL A 128 -12.18 -21.77 7.17
N GLY A 129 -10.86 -21.88 7.30
CA GLY A 129 -10.15 -21.34 8.45
C GLY A 129 -10.21 -19.82 8.56
N TYR A 130 -10.29 -19.10 7.43
CA TYR A 130 -10.48 -17.64 7.45
C TYR A 130 -11.87 -17.24 7.98
N VAL A 131 -12.92 -17.95 7.57
CA VAL A 131 -14.27 -17.65 8.09
C VAL A 131 -14.37 -18.01 9.57
N ALA A 132 -13.80 -19.15 9.97
CA ALA A 132 -13.76 -19.57 11.36
C ALA A 132 -13.00 -18.56 12.25
N LEU A 133 -11.79 -18.18 11.85
CA LEU A 133 -11.01 -17.22 12.62
C LEU A 133 -11.65 -15.83 12.67
N ALA A 134 -12.25 -15.38 11.57
CA ALA A 134 -12.96 -14.11 11.55
C ALA A 134 -14.13 -14.09 12.54
N TYR A 135 -14.80 -15.23 12.74
CA TYR A 135 -15.80 -15.37 13.79
C TYR A 135 -15.16 -15.36 15.19
N GLU A 136 -14.09 -16.11 15.41
CA GLU A 136 -13.39 -16.16 16.71
C GLU A 136 -12.82 -14.80 17.15
N LYS A 137 -12.32 -14.00 16.20
CA LYS A 137 -11.80 -12.64 16.43
C LYS A 137 -12.91 -11.58 16.48
N GLY A 138 -14.17 -11.96 16.31
CA GLY A 138 -15.32 -11.04 16.36
C GLY A 138 -15.50 -10.14 15.14
N ILE A 139 -14.78 -10.39 14.03
CA ILE A 139 -14.98 -9.69 12.75
C ILE A 139 -16.37 -9.99 12.18
N LEU A 140 -16.74 -11.27 12.23
CA LEU A 140 -18.07 -11.75 11.87
C LEU A 140 -18.84 -12.07 13.15
N ASP A 141 -20.07 -11.55 13.25
CA ASP A 141 -20.95 -11.80 14.40
C ASP A 141 -21.88 -13.02 14.16
N GLU A 142 -22.78 -13.30 15.11
CA GLU A 142 -23.73 -14.41 14.98
C GLU A 142 -24.70 -14.25 13.80
N VAL A 143 -25.13 -13.02 13.50
CA VAL A 143 -26.01 -12.72 12.38
C VAL A 143 -25.26 -12.93 11.06
N ASP A 144 -24.00 -12.50 11.00
CA ASP A 144 -23.13 -12.76 9.86
C ASP A 144 -23.01 -14.27 9.64
N MET A 145 -22.78 -15.09 10.68
CA MET A 145 -22.69 -16.56 10.56
C MET A 145 -23.95 -17.22 9.98
N MET A 146 -25.13 -16.66 10.23
CA MET A 146 -26.40 -17.20 9.72
C MET A 146 -26.61 -16.88 8.23
N TYR A 147 -26.10 -15.75 7.73
CA TYR A 147 -26.42 -15.25 6.40
C TYR A 147 -25.18 -14.96 5.53
N PHE A 148 -24.00 -15.43 5.92
CA PHE A 148 -22.77 -15.16 5.20
C PHE A 148 -22.80 -15.78 3.80
N ASP A 149 -22.83 -14.94 2.77
CA ASP A 149 -22.55 -15.33 1.39
C ASP A 149 -21.12 -14.91 1.04
N PRO A 150 -20.14 -15.85 1.01
CA PRO A 150 -18.75 -15.52 0.78
C PRO A 150 -18.49 -14.91 -0.60
N TYR A 151 -19.36 -15.16 -1.58
CA TYR A 151 -19.18 -14.76 -2.98
C TYR A 151 -20.01 -13.53 -3.38
N GLU A 152 -20.91 -13.07 -2.50
CA GLU A 152 -21.63 -11.81 -2.70
C GLU A 152 -20.66 -10.63 -2.64
N PRO A 153 -20.74 -9.67 -3.59
CA PRO A 153 -20.02 -8.40 -3.49
C PRO A 153 -20.30 -7.70 -2.15
N ALA A 154 -19.25 -7.32 -1.43
CA ALA A 154 -19.40 -6.67 -0.13
C ALA A 154 -19.87 -5.22 -0.30
N LYS A 155 -20.93 -4.85 0.41
CA LYS A 155 -21.43 -3.47 0.45
C LYS A 155 -20.53 -2.61 1.34
N ARG A 156 -20.47 -1.31 1.07
CA ARG A 156 -19.62 -0.37 1.81
C ARG A 156 -19.91 -0.35 3.31
N HIS A 157 -21.18 -0.44 3.71
CA HIS A 157 -21.54 -0.50 5.12
C HIS A 157 -21.12 -1.84 5.79
N GLU A 158 -21.14 -2.96 5.06
CA GLU A 158 -20.67 -4.26 5.58
C GLU A 158 -19.15 -4.26 5.75
N VAL A 159 -18.42 -3.69 4.78
CA VAL A 159 -16.97 -3.50 4.87
C VAL A 159 -16.62 -2.64 6.10
N ALA A 160 -17.40 -1.58 6.37
CA ALA A 160 -17.22 -0.77 7.57
C ALA A 160 -17.34 -1.60 8.85
N LYS A 161 -18.38 -2.45 8.96
CA LYS A 161 -18.52 -3.38 10.10
C LYS A 161 -17.29 -4.27 10.26
N TYR A 162 -16.88 -4.96 9.19
CA TYR A 162 -15.77 -5.92 9.26
C TYR A 162 -14.45 -5.26 9.67
N VAL A 163 -14.14 -4.08 9.12
CA VAL A 163 -12.88 -3.37 9.39
C VAL A 163 -12.85 -2.82 10.81
N ILE A 164 -13.93 -2.19 11.28
CA ILE A 164 -14.01 -1.63 12.63
C ILE A 164 -13.99 -2.72 13.71
N ARG A 165 -14.64 -3.88 13.45
CA ARG A 165 -14.54 -5.04 14.33
C ARG A 165 -13.14 -5.65 14.35
N ALA A 166 -12.48 -5.74 13.20
CA ALA A 166 -11.09 -6.20 13.14
C ALA A 166 -10.16 -5.30 13.96
N LEU A 167 -10.45 -4.00 14.05
CA LEU A 167 -9.76 -3.04 14.92
C LEU A 167 -10.12 -3.16 16.41
N GLY A 168 -11.10 -4.00 16.77
CA GLY A 168 -11.59 -4.17 18.15
C GLY A 168 -12.48 -3.02 18.63
N TYR A 169 -13.06 -2.24 17.71
CA TYR A 169 -13.90 -1.07 18.04
C TYR A 169 -15.40 -1.38 17.98
N GLU A 170 -15.80 -2.62 18.26
CA GLU A 170 -17.22 -3.02 18.28
C GLU A 170 -18.03 -2.23 19.31
N GLU A 171 -17.56 -2.15 20.56
CA GLU A 171 -18.27 -1.43 21.63
C GLU A 171 -18.38 0.08 21.31
N GLU A 172 -17.29 0.68 20.84
CA GLU A 172 -17.28 2.10 20.46
C GLU A 172 -18.19 2.38 19.26
N ALA A 173 -18.27 1.45 18.30
CA ALA A 173 -19.25 1.55 17.21
C ALA A 173 -20.69 1.45 17.73
N GLN A 174 -20.95 0.64 18.75
CA GLN A 174 -22.30 0.53 19.34
C GLN A 174 -22.71 1.81 20.09
N ASP A 175 -21.76 2.49 20.74
CA ASP A 175 -22.01 3.77 21.43
C ASP A 175 -22.35 4.91 20.44
N HIS A 176 -21.94 4.79 19.17
CA HIS A 176 -22.15 5.79 18.12
C HIS A 176 -23.29 5.44 17.13
N MET A 177 -24.22 4.57 17.50
CA MET A 177 -25.32 4.15 16.60
C MET A 177 -26.33 5.27 16.28
N ASP A 178 -26.40 6.30 17.11
CA ASP A 178 -27.33 7.43 16.96
C ASP A 178 -26.63 8.72 16.45
N GLU A 179 -25.37 8.61 16.00
CA GLU A 179 -24.61 9.75 15.48
C GLU A 179 -25.14 10.27 14.15
N GLU A 180 -25.04 11.58 13.95
CA GLU A 180 -25.30 12.21 12.66
C GLU A 180 -24.10 12.02 11.72
N LEU A 181 -24.31 11.25 10.65
CA LEU A 181 -23.27 11.01 9.65
C LEU A 181 -23.12 12.21 8.70
N PRO A 182 -21.90 12.63 8.35
CA PRO A 182 -21.65 13.81 7.51
C PRO A 182 -21.86 13.54 6.01
N PHE A 183 -22.81 12.67 5.64
CA PHE A 183 -23.05 12.24 4.25
C PHE A 183 -24.45 12.59 3.79
N VAL A 184 -24.58 13.01 2.52
CA VAL A 184 -25.88 13.42 1.97
C VAL A 184 -26.88 12.26 1.82
N ASP A 185 -26.38 11.02 1.80
CA ASP A 185 -27.16 9.78 1.75
C ASP A 185 -27.11 9.01 3.08
N ALA A 186 -26.86 9.69 4.21
CA ALA A 186 -26.81 9.09 5.54
C ALA A 186 -28.04 8.23 5.87
N LEU A 187 -29.24 8.66 5.44
CA LEU A 187 -30.49 7.91 5.62
C LEU A 187 -30.54 6.54 4.91
N ALA A 188 -29.63 6.28 3.96
CA ALA A 188 -29.51 4.99 3.31
C ALA A 188 -28.61 4.01 4.07
N VAL A 189 -27.91 4.46 5.12
CA VAL A 189 -27.08 3.60 5.97
C VAL A 189 -28.01 2.79 6.87
N PRO A 190 -27.91 1.44 6.89
CA PRO A 190 -28.69 0.63 7.82
C PRO A 190 -28.42 1.04 9.27
N GLN A 191 -29.45 1.09 10.12
CA GLN A 191 -29.30 1.55 11.51
C GLN A 191 -28.17 0.83 12.27
N GLY A 192 -28.10 -0.50 12.16
CA GLY A 192 -27.03 -1.31 12.76
C GLY A 192 -25.66 -1.17 12.08
N SER A 193 -25.46 -0.16 11.24
CA SER A 193 -24.19 0.18 10.58
C SER A 193 -23.75 1.62 10.86
N VAL A 194 -24.57 2.46 11.52
CA VAL A 194 -24.31 3.89 11.68
C VAL A 194 -22.99 4.16 12.41
N GLY A 195 -22.80 3.60 13.60
CA GLY A 195 -21.57 3.86 14.37
C GLY A 195 -20.31 3.30 13.71
N TYR A 196 -20.40 2.24 12.92
CA TYR A 196 -19.27 1.74 12.13
C TYR A 196 -18.91 2.70 10.99
N VAL A 197 -19.92 3.25 10.31
CA VAL A 197 -19.70 4.24 9.24
C VAL A 197 -19.12 5.53 9.83
N TYR A 198 -19.61 5.95 11.01
CA TYR A 198 -19.06 7.05 11.78
C TYR A 198 -17.56 6.84 12.06
N LEU A 199 -17.18 5.73 12.69
CA LEU A 199 -15.77 5.44 13.01
C LEU A 199 -14.90 5.31 11.76
N MET A 200 -15.41 4.71 10.67
CA MET A 200 -14.66 4.63 9.41
C MET A 200 -14.33 6.01 8.84
N ASN A 201 -15.23 6.98 9.00
CA ASN A 201 -15.02 8.37 8.61
C ASN A 201 -14.02 9.08 9.54
N GLU A 202 -14.21 8.97 10.86
CA GLU A 202 -13.33 9.59 11.87
C GLU A 202 -11.89 9.10 11.77
N LEU A 203 -11.71 7.79 11.55
CA LEU A 203 -10.39 7.20 11.33
C LEU A 203 -9.81 7.53 9.94
N GLY A 204 -10.60 8.12 9.03
CA GLY A 204 -10.20 8.44 7.67
C GLY A 204 -9.97 7.21 6.78
N LEU A 205 -10.50 6.04 7.16
CA LEU A 205 -10.30 4.77 6.45
C LEU A 205 -11.15 4.72 5.18
N MET A 206 -12.43 5.12 5.27
CA MET A 206 -13.34 5.22 4.14
C MET A 206 -14.01 6.58 4.14
N GLN A 207 -13.93 7.28 3.01
CA GLN A 207 -14.50 8.61 2.81
C GLN A 207 -15.64 8.55 1.79
N GLY A 208 -16.48 9.58 1.79
CA GLY A 208 -17.52 9.77 0.79
C GLY A 208 -16.96 10.01 -0.62
N ASP A 209 -17.82 9.96 -1.62
CA ASP A 209 -17.49 10.35 -2.99
C ASP A 209 -17.43 11.87 -3.17
N ASP A 210 -17.11 12.34 -4.38
CA ASP A 210 -17.02 13.78 -4.71
C ASP A 210 -18.34 14.56 -4.51
N GLN A 211 -19.45 13.86 -4.32
CA GLN A 211 -20.77 14.42 -4.05
C GLN A 211 -21.17 14.25 -2.57
N ASN A 212 -20.19 13.94 -1.71
CA ASN A 212 -20.34 13.71 -0.28
C ASN A 212 -21.35 12.59 0.07
N ARG A 213 -21.44 11.56 -0.78
CA ARG A 213 -22.21 10.34 -0.48
C ARG A 213 -21.31 9.23 0.06
N PHE A 214 -21.77 8.53 1.07
CA PHE A 214 -21.15 7.31 1.54
C PHE A 214 -21.43 6.12 0.62
N ASN A 215 -22.57 6.10 -0.08
CA ASN A 215 -23.05 5.00 -0.92
C ASN A 215 -23.10 3.65 -0.17
N PRO A 216 -23.83 3.52 0.95
CA PRO A 216 -23.75 2.37 1.85
C PRO A 216 -24.03 1.04 1.16
N MET A 217 -25.03 1.01 0.27
CA MET A 217 -25.45 -0.18 -0.47
C MET A 217 -24.60 -0.45 -1.72
N GLY A 218 -23.68 0.46 -2.08
CA GLY A 218 -22.74 0.27 -3.16
C GLY A 218 -21.62 -0.70 -2.77
N THR A 219 -20.96 -1.29 -3.77
CA THR A 219 -19.85 -2.23 -3.59
C THR A 219 -18.50 -1.57 -3.78
N LEU A 220 -17.45 -2.07 -3.15
CA LEU A 220 -16.08 -1.60 -3.37
C LEU A 220 -15.35 -2.39 -4.45
N LYS A 221 -14.56 -1.67 -5.23
CA LYS A 221 -13.60 -2.23 -6.18
C LYS A 221 -12.30 -2.62 -5.46
N ARG A 222 -11.55 -3.55 -6.05
CA ARG A 222 -10.25 -3.99 -5.53
C ARG A 222 -9.25 -2.86 -5.33
N ALA A 223 -9.22 -1.88 -6.23
CA ALA A 223 -8.36 -0.69 -6.07
C ALA A 223 -8.76 0.16 -4.84
N GLU A 224 -10.06 0.32 -4.58
CA GLU A 224 -10.57 1.09 -3.44
C GLU A 224 -10.26 0.36 -2.14
N MET A 225 -10.42 -0.96 -2.15
CA MET A 225 -10.08 -1.82 -1.01
C MET A 225 -8.59 -1.81 -0.68
N ALA A 226 -7.72 -1.81 -1.70
CA ALA A 226 -6.27 -1.67 -1.48
C ALA A 226 -5.91 -0.33 -0.82
N VAL A 227 -6.57 0.77 -1.19
CA VAL A 227 -6.37 2.08 -0.56
C VAL A 227 -6.88 2.08 0.88
N LEU A 228 -8.07 1.51 1.13
CA LEU A 228 -8.62 1.38 2.48
C LEU A 228 -7.64 0.61 3.38
N PHE A 229 -7.24 -0.59 2.96
CA PHE A 229 -6.35 -1.43 3.78
C PHE A 229 -4.94 -0.84 3.88
N SER A 230 -4.46 -0.08 2.89
CA SER A 230 -3.20 0.66 3.04
C SER A 230 -3.27 1.80 4.06
N ARG A 231 -4.44 2.43 4.24
CA ARG A 231 -4.66 3.40 5.31
C ARG A 231 -4.77 2.72 6.67
N LEU A 232 -5.41 1.55 6.72
CA LEU A 232 -5.50 0.72 7.91
C LEU A 232 -4.11 0.26 8.36
N ASP A 233 -3.32 -0.28 7.44
CA ASP A 233 -1.95 -0.74 7.67
C ASP A 233 -1.05 0.36 8.25
N LYS A 234 -1.17 1.59 7.75
CA LYS A 234 -0.43 2.75 8.30
C LYS A 234 -0.84 3.11 9.73
N LYS A 235 -2.03 2.71 10.15
CA LYS A 235 -2.59 3.01 11.46
C LYS A 235 -2.37 1.88 12.45
N VAL A 236 -2.29 0.63 12.02
CA VAL A 236 -2.14 -0.53 12.90
C VAL A 236 -0.66 -0.93 12.99
N ASP A 237 -0.15 -1.07 14.20
CA ASP A 237 1.12 -1.75 14.44
C ASP A 237 0.84 -3.27 14.46
N SER A 238 1.27 -3.98 13.41
CA SER A 238 1.04 -5.43 13.27
C SER A 238 2.37 -6.18 13.32
N ASP A 239 2.38 -7.40 13.87
CA ASP A 239 3.57 -8.27 13.90
C ASP A 239 4.05 -8.69 12.48
N VAL A 240 3.29 -8.33 11.43
CA VAL A 240 3.62 -8.52 10.00
C VAL A 240 4.30 -7.29 9.40
N ASP A 241 4.58 -6.25 10.21
CA ASP A 241 5.41 -5.14 9.77
C ASP A 241 6.81 -5.67 9.41
N TYR A 242 7.09 -5.66 8.10
CA TYR A 242 8.47 -5.58 7.62
C TYR A 242 9.19 -4.51 8.42
N ASN A 243 10.47 -4.75 8.76
CA ASN A 243 11.26 -3.79 9.53
C ASN A 243 11.23 -2.44 8.81
N GLU A 244 10.38 -1.53 9.32
CA GLU A 244 10.20 -0.20 8.78
C GLU A 244 11.31 0.67 9.35
N VAL A 245 12.07 1.31 8.48
CA VAL A 245 13.13 2.23 8.89
C VAL A 245 12.87 3.59 8.30
N ILE A 246 12.84 4.59 9.16
CA ILE A 246 12.73 5.99 8.78
C ILE A 246 14.13 6.60 8.84
N GLY A 247 14.54 7.30 7.79
CA GLY A 247 15.84 7.94 7.76
C GLY A 247 16.01 8.95 6.64
N LYS A 248 17.08 9.74 6.75
CA LYS A 248 17.44 10.73 5.75
C LYS A 248 18.43 10.15 4.74
N VAL A 249 18.15 10.28 3.45
CA VAL A 249 19.03 9.76 2.38
C VAL A 249 20.37 10.49 2.41
N TYR A 250 21.44 9.77 2.73
CA TYR A 250 22.81 10.28 2.74
C TYR A 250 23.51 10.03 1.41
N ARG A 251 23.35 8.83 0.84
CA ARG A 251 23.99 8.44 -0.42
C ARG A 251 23.25 7.30 -1.09
N ILE A 252 23.20 7.31 -2.42
CA ILE A 252 22.73 6.20 -3.24
C ILE A 252 23.87 5.78 -4.16
N HIS A 253 24.23 4.50 -4.12
CA HIS A 253 25.29 3.96 -4.97
C HIS A 253 25.01 2.51 -5.34
N LYS A 254 24.99 2.19 -6.64
CA LYS A 254 24.66 0.86 -7.17
C LYS A 254 23.33 0.36 -6.62
N GLU A 255 23.32 -0.74 -5.88
CA GLU A 255 22.14 -1.39 -5.26
C GLU A 255 22.14 -1.15 -3.74
N THR A 256 22.71 -0.03 -3.30
CA THR A 256 22.77 0.33 -1.87
C THR A 256 22.26 1.74 -1.66
N ILE A 257 21.39 1.89 -0.66
CA ILE A 257 20.98 3.17 -0.10
C ILE A 257 21.60 3.32 1.29
N VAL A 258 22.21 4.48 1.56
CA VAL A 258 22.76 4.83 2.87
C VAL A 258 21.86 5.87 3.49
N LEU A 259 21.29 5.55 4.65
CA LEU A 259 20.42 6.44 5.40
C LEU A 259 21.12 6.93 6.66
N LYS A 260 20.87 8.17 7.05
CA LYS A 260 21.12 8.67 8.39
C LYS A 260 19.90 8.36 9.25
N VAL A 261 20.05 7.44 10.19
CA VAL A 261 19.02 6.96 11.13
C VAL A 261 19.54 7.27 12.54
N ASP A 262 18.80 8.06 13.32
CA ASP A 262 19.19 8.47 14.69
C ASP A 262 20.61 9.04 14.82
N GLY A 263 21.06 9.75 13.78
CA GLY A 263 22.41 10.33 13.75
C GLY A 263 23.49 9.44 13.12
N GLU A 264 23.24 8.14 13.00
CA GLU A 264 24.18 7.15 12.50
C GLU A 264 23.94 6.81 11.02
N LEU A 265 25.01 6.51 10.29
CA LEU A 265 24.89 6.05 8.91
C LEU A 265 24.67 4.54 8.87
N ARG A 266 23.53 4.13 8.31
CA ARG A 266 23.16 2.72 8.08
C ARG A 266 23.11 2.41 6.59
N PHE A 267 23.48 1.18 6.24
CA PHE A 267 23.61 0.71 4.86
C PHE A 267 22.53 -0.33 4.60
N PHE A 268 21.78 -0.15 3.51
CA PHE A 268 20.72 -1.07 3.13
C PHE A 268 20.88 -1.50 1.67
N GLU A 269 20.85 -2.81 1.44
CA GLU A 269 20.86 -3.40 0.10
C GLU A 269 19.46 -3.34 -0.51
N LEU A 270 19.36 -2.98 -1.78
CA LEU A 270 18.10 -2.90 -2.50
C LEU A 270 17.77 -4.25 -3.14
N ASP A 271 16.51 -4.67 -3.02
CA ASP A 271 15.98 -5.77 -3.83
C ASP A 271 15.93 -5.37 -5.31
N ASP A 272 16.08 -6.35 -6.22
CA ASP A 272 16.10 -6.13 -7.66
C ASP A 272 14.79 -5.54 -8.20
N LYS A 273 13.69 -5.71 -7.46
CA LYS A 273 12.35 -5.23 -7.80
C LYS A 273 11.85 -4.11 -6.91
N VAL A 274 12.73 -3.50 -6.09
CA VAL A 274 12.40 -2.41 -5.16
C VAL A 274 11.44 -1.39 -5.79
N LYS A 275 10.38 -1.05 -5.07
CA LYS A 275 9.44 0.00 -5.48
C LYS A 275 9.75 1.29 -4.76
N VAL A 276 9.82 2.38 -5.52
CA VAL A 276 10.13 3.70 -4.98
C VAL A 276 9.05 4.67 -5.38
N TYR A 277 8.44 5.31 -4.38
CA TYR A 277 7.38 6.30 -4.60
C TYR A 277 7.77 7.67 -4.05
N LYS A 278 7.46 8.72 -4.82
CA LYS A 278 7.50 10.13 -4.41
C LYS A 278 6.21 10.80 -4.91
N ASP A 279 5.49 11.48 -4.03
CA ASP A 279 4.22 12.18 -4.36
C ASP A 279 3.21 11.29 -5.11
N ASN A 280 3.03 10.05 -4.63
CA ASN A 280 2.22 8.99 -5.25
C ASN A 280 2.66 8.53 -6.66
N LYS A 281 3.81 9.00 -7.16
CA LYS A 281 4.37 8.59 -8.45
C LYS A 281 5.48 7.58 -8.25
N LEU A 282 5.44 6.51 -9.04
CA LEU A 282 6.50 5.52 -9.10
C LEU A 282 7.72 6.14 -9.81
N ILE A 283 8.87 6.14 -9.14
CA ILE A 283 10.15 6.66 -9.64
C ILE A 283 11.21 5.56 -9.57
N ARG A 284 12.39 5.79 -10.19
CA ARG A 284 13.53 4.90 -9.96
C ARG A 284 14.21 5.32 -8.67
N TYR A 285 14.80 4.36 -7.95
CA TYR A 285 15.56 4.67 -6.73
C TYR A 285 16.72 5.65 -6.98
N LYS A 286 17.31 5.66 -8.19
CA LYS A 286 18.36 6.62 -8.58
C LYS A 286 17.87 8.06 -8.73
N ASP A 287 16.55 8.26 -8.83
CA ASP A 287 15.92 9.57 -8.99
C ASP A 287 15.52 10.17 -7.62
N ILE A 288 15.79 9.48 -6.50
CA ILE A 288 15.62 10.03 -5.16
C ILE A 288 16.69 11.11 -4.92
N GLU A 289 16.26 12.26 -4.40
CA GLU A 289 17.16 13.35 -4.06
C GLU A 289 17.93 13.05 -2.76
N ILE A 290 19.24 13.31 -2.76
CA ILE A 290 20.05 13.22 -1.55
C ILE A 290 19.54 14.26 -0.55
N GLY A 291 19.33 13.83 0.69
CA GLY A 291 18.77 14.64 1.75
C GLY A 291 17.26 14.53 1.92
N SER A 292 16.54 13.80 1.06
CA SER A 292 15.13 13.48 1.30
C SER A 292 14.97 12.57 2.53
N ASN A 293 13.85 12.70 3.24
CA ASN A 293 13.45 11.70 4.23
C ASN A 293 12.71 10.57 3.51
N VAL A 294 12.98 9.35 3.94
CA VAL A 294 12.35 8.16 3.38
C VAL A 294 11.91 7.22 4.49
N ILE A 295 10.83 6.50 4.20
CA ILE A 295 10.47 5.26 4.88
C ILE A 295 10.91 4.12 3.97
N ILE A 296 11.60 3.13 4.52
CA ILE A 296 11.93 1.88 3.82
C ILE A 296 11.28 0.69 4.51
N GLU A 297 10.85 -0.29 3.72
CA GLU A 297 10.40 -1.59 4.24
C GLU A 297 11.40 -2.68 3.83
N LEU A 298 11.81 -3.49 4.82
CA LEU A 298 12.80 -4.54 4.65
C LEU A 298 12.16 -5.93 4.65
N LYS A 299 12.53 -6.75 3.67
CA LYS A 299 12.21 -8.17 3.62
C LYS A 299 13.50 -8.95 3.39
N ASP A 300 13.77 -9.94 4.25
CA ASP A 300 14.99 -10.75 4.19
C ASP A 300 16.27 -9.87 4.12
N ASP A 301 16.33 -8.84 4.96
CA ASP A 301 17.39 -7.80 5.04
C ASP A 301 17.60 -6.94 3.78
N LYS A 302 16.71 -7.03 2.79
CA LYS A 302 16.73 -6.20 1.58
C LYS A 302 15.57 -5.20 1.55
N VAL A 303 15.83 -4.03 1.01
CA VAL A 303 14.83 -2.98 0.81
C VAL A 303 13.94 -3.36 -0.37
N VAL A 304 12.67 -3.65 -0.08
CA VAL A 304 11.65 -3.98 -1.10
C VAL A 304 10.76 -2.78 -1.45
N TYR A 305 10.67 -1.79 -0.55
CA TYR A 305 9.87 -0.59 -0.75
C TYR A 305 10.57 0.64 -0.16
N ILE A 306 10.44 1.78 -0.84
CA ILE A 306 10.89 3.10 -0.40
C ILE A 306 9.78 4.12 -0.70
N GLU A 307 9.40 4.91 0.30
CA GLU A 307 8.52 6.08 0.13
C GLU A 307 9.28 7.34 0.55
N VAL A 308 9.41 8.29 -0.37
CA VAL A 308 9.88 9.64 -0.05
C VAL A 308 8.76 10.35 0.69
N ILE A 309 9.06 10.83 1.90
CA ILE A 309 8.12 11.48 2.79
C ILE A 309 8.58 12.91 3.11
N GLU A 310 7.61 13.78 3.39
CA GLU A 310 7.86 15.02 4.12
C GLU A 310 8.01 14.68 5.61
N GLU A 311 8.84 15.38 6.37
CA GLU A 311 9.14 15.08 7.79
C GLU A 311 7.88 14.70 8.59
N THR A 312 7.82 13.46 9.10
CA THR A 312 6.62 12.93 9.74
C THR A 312 6.67 13.04 11.26
N ASN A 313 5.65 13.69 11.83
CA ASN A 313 5.06 13.36 13.13
C ASN A 313 3.74 12.63 12.84
N GLN A 314 3.71 11.29 12.90
CA GLN A 314 2.45 10.55 12.93
C GLN A 314 2.58 9.38 13.90
N ASP A 315 1.72 9.38 14.93
CA ASP A 315 1.61 8.31 15.89
C ASP A 315 0.83 7.13 15.27
N LYS A 316 1.39 5.91 15.33
CA LYS A 316 0.68 4.68 14.99
C LYS A 316 -0.31 4.33 16.11
N ILE A 317 -1.46 3.73 15.77
CA ILE A 317 -2.36 3.12 16.75
C ILE A 317 -1.68 1.83 17.21
N ILE A 318 -1.04 1.91 18.38
CA ILE A 318 -0.52 0.75 19.07
C ILE A 318 -1.68 -0.05 19.68
N THR A 319 -1.59 -1.37 19.61
CA THR A 319 -2.52 -2.32 20.20
C THR A 319 -3.00 -1.85 21.57
N LYS A 320 -4.32 -1.73 21.75
CA LYS A 320 -4.93 -1.34 23.02
C LYS A 320 -4.85 -2.53 23.96
N TYR A 321 -3.93 -2.48 24.91
CA TYR A 321 -3.85 -3.44 25.99
C TYR A 321 -4.84 -3.04 27.10
N SER A 322 -5.75 -3.93 27.48
CA SER A 322 -6.64 -3.74 28.63
C SER A 322 -6.24 -4.70 29.75
N GLY A 323 -6.05 -4.15 30.95
CA GLY A 323 -5.54 -4.91 32.11
C GLY A 323 -5.45 -4.03 33.35
N VAL A 324 -5.15 -4.64 34.49
CA VAL A 324 -4.90 -3.90 35.73
C VAL A 324 -3.42 -3.54 35.74
N VAL A 325 -3.11 -2.24 35.70
CA VAL A 325 -1.73 -1.75 35.75
C VAL A 325 -1.02 -2.33 36.98
N LYS A 326 -0.01 -3.19 36.74
CA LYS A 326 0.82 -3.79 37.79
C LYS A 326 2.01 -2.92 38.14
N GLU A 327 2.59 -2.25 37.14
CA GLU A 327 3.79 -1.42 37.33
C GLU A 327 3.84 -0.28 36.29
N ILE A 328 4.29 0.89 36.73
CA ILE A 328 4.66 2.02 35.85
C ILE A 328 6.13 2.36 36.10
N ASN A 329 6.97 2.19 35.09
CA ASN A 329 8.38 2.53 35.14
C ASN A 329 8.65 3.77 34.27
N ALA A 330 8.59 4.95 34.89
CA ALA A 330 8.75 6.23 34.20
C ALA A 330 10.15 6.43 33.59
N ASN A 331 11.19 5.83 34.19
CA ASN A 331 12.57 5.96 33.69
C ASN A 331 12.81 5.14 32.41
N LYS A 332 12.01 4.10 32.19
CA LYS A 332 12.07 3.25 31.01
C LYS A 332 10.90 3.47 30.05
N SER A 333 10.01 4.43 30.35
CA SER A 333 8.76 4.66 29.63
C SER A 333 7.95 3.37 29.42
N GLN A 334 7.89 2.52 30.45
CA GLN A 334 7.26 1.18 30.38
C GLN A 334 6.06 1.09 31.32
N ILE A 335 4.95 0.54 30.84
CA ILE A 335 3.77 0.18 31.64
C ILE A 335 3.59 -1.34 31.55
N THR A 336 3.45 -2.01 32.69
CA THR A 336 3.11 -3.43 32.79
C THR A 336 1.66 -3.55 33.23
N ILE A 337 0.86 -4.27 32.45
CA ILE A 337 -0.60 -4.44 32.61
C ILE A 337 -0.95 -5.91 32.88
#